data_AF-A0A200RCZ0-F1
#
_entry.id   AF-A0A200RCZ0-F1
#
_cell.length_a   1.000
_cell.length_b   1.000
_cell.length_c   1.000
_cell.angle_alpha   90.00
_cell.angle_beta   90.00
_cell.angle_gamma   90.00
#
_symmetry.space_group_name_H-M   'P 1'
#
loop_
_entity.id
_entity.type
_entity.pdbx_description
1 polymer ?
#
loop_
_entity_poly.entity_id
_entity_poly.type
_entity_poly.pdbx_seq_one_letter_code
_entity_poly.pdbx_strand_id
1 'polypeptide(L)'
;MESLGLPPLNSLTTSKQRFQKNQSRKLKGRIDNFSCSKPSSLKLKPCYSTHYYHHSSIRMSADNEDDPAKQMKEMNAARKRWEALIREEKVKVLTPREAGYAIQLSYKTLLDVRPSTEHKKAWVKGSTWIPIFDVDDKLDAGTVSKKITDFMMGGWWSGIPTLSYDNQFISKVEKKFPKDTDLIVACQKGLSRSLAACEQLYAAGYRNLFWVQGGLEAAEEEDLDRDGPQPFKFAGIGGVSEFLGWTDQQRAAAAKEGWSYRLVFSARLVGLFLLADALFIGAQQATHYLQDLRS
;
A
#
# COMPACT_ATOMS: atom_id res chain seq x y z
N MET A 1 -4.25 73.22 34.11
CA MET A 1 -5.53 73.12 33.38
C MET A 1 -5.64 71.67 32.94
N GLU A 2 -6.00 70.81 33.89
CA GLU A 2 -7.36 70.22 34.03
C GLU A 2 -7.50 69.04 33.05
N SER A 3 -7.26 67.78 33.40
CA SER A 3 -7.91 66.88 34.38
C SER A 3 -9.34 66.43 34.02
N LEU A 4 -9.55 65.10 34.19
CA LEU A 4 -10.82 64.36 34.35
C LEU A 4 -11.61 64.05 33.05
N GLY A 5 -12.12 62.84 32.80
CA GLY A 5 -12.20 61.61 33.57
C GLY A 5 -13.00 60.53 32.81
N LEU A 6 -12.65 59.26 32.99
CA LEU A 6 -13.59 58.11 32.91
C LEU A 6 -14.59 58.22 34.11
N PRO A 7 -15.77 57.54 34.21
CA PRO A 7 -15.98 56.08 34.03
C PRO A 7 -17.47 55.68 33.63
N PRO A 8 -18.14 54.59 34.11
CA PRO A 8 -18.07 53.18 33.65
C PRO A 8 -19.45 52.41 33.57
N LEU A 9 -19.38 51.07 33.44
CA LEU A 9 -20.35 50.01 33.89
C LEU A 9 -21.70 49.88 33.14
N ASN A 10 -22.04 48.75 32.50
CA ASN A 10 -22.57 47.48 33.06
C ASN A 10 -23.05 46.61 31.86
N SER A 11 -23.31 45.30 31.88
CA SER A 11 -22.94 44.13 32.69
C SER A 11 -23.59 42.91 32.01
N LEU A 12 -22.94 41.74 32.09
CA LEU A 12 -23.48 40.36 32.14
C LEU A 12 -24.51 39.92 31.06
N THR A 13 -24.23 38.87 30.28
CA THR A 13 -24.50 37.51 30.77
C THR A 13 -23.70 36.42 30.06
N THR A 14 -23.09 35.58 30.89
CA THR A 14 -22.44 34.30 30.60
C THR A 14 -23.42 33.24 30.11
N SER A 15 -23.02 32.40 29.14
CA SER A 15 -23.59 31.04 29.01
C SER A 15 -22.48 30.01 28.86
N LYS A 16 -22.31 29.23 29.94
CA LYS A 16 -21.47 28.04 30.04
C LYS A 16 -22.20 26.89 29.35
N GLN A 17 -21.66 26.31 28.27
CA GLN A 17 -22.11 24.99 27.84
C GLN A 17 -21.46 23.91 28.71
N ARG A 18 -22.23 23.48 29.71
CA ARG A 18 -21.96 22.33 30.56
C ARG A 18 -22.40 21.04 29.87
N PHE A 19 -21.49 20.07 29.94
CA PHE A 19 -21.77 18.66 30.18
C PHE A 19 -23.00 18.40 31.08
N GLN A 20 -23.96 17.60 30.60
CA GLN A 20 -24.83 16.65 31.31
C GLN A 20 -25.74 15.99 30.25
N LYS A 21 -25.69 14.69 29.98
CA LYS A 21 -26.17 13.53 30.77
C LYS A 21 -27.65 13.65 31.17
N ASN A 22 -28.51 12.88 30.50
CA ASN A 22 -29.79 12.26 30.92
C ASN A 22 -30.55 11.78 29.67
N GLN A 23 -31.29 10.66 29.57
CA GLN A 23 -31.78 9.60 30.48
C GLN A 23 -32.14 8.40 29.57
N SER A 24 -31.74 7.17 29.90
CA SER A 24 -32.56 6.17 30.61
C SER A 24 -33.99 5.98 30.10
N ARG A 25 -34.22 4.87 29.37
CA ARG A 25 -35.46 4.08 29.47
C ARG A 25 -35.10 2.70 30.02
N LYS A 26 -35.74 2.37 31.14
CA LYS A 26 -35.67 1.11 31.89
C LYS A 26 -36.30 -0.03 31.08
N LEU A 27 -35.68 -1.20 31.11
CA LEU A 27 -36.41 -2.46 31.21
C LEU A 27 -35.65 -3.43 32.13
N LYS A 28 -36.31 -3.74 33.25
CA LYS A 28 -36.21 -4.94 34.12
C LYS A 28 -35.83 -6.19 33.29
N GLY A 29 -35.04 -7.14 33.74
CA GLY A 29 -34.41 -7.42 35.03
C GLY A 29 -33.95 -8.88 35.08
N ARG A 30 -33.18 -9.21 36.11
CA ARG A 30 -32.89 -10.52 36.74
C ARG A 30 -31.38 -10.83 36.77
N ILE A 31 -30.83 -10.58 37.95
CA ILE A 31 -29.51 -11.01 38.43
C ILE A 31 -29.79 -12.17 39.38
N ASP A 32 -29.15 -13.31 39.16
CA ASP A 32 -28.94 -14.29 40.22
C ASP A 32 -27.43 -14.35 40.51
N ASN A 33 -27.12 -14.00 41.75
CA ASN A 33 -25.80 -14.05 42.37
C ASN A 33 -25.43 -15.50 42.65
N PHE A 34 -24.17 -15.89 42.43
CA PHE A 34 -23.60 -17.00 43.19
C PHE A 34 -22.19 -16.67 43.69
N SER A 35 -22.12 -16.74 45.01
CA SER A 35 -21.02 -16.47 45.92
C SER A 35 -19.97 -17.58 45.94
N CYS A 36 -18.76 -17.16 46.27
CA CYS A 36 -17.55 -17.94 46.47
C CYS A 36 -17.66 -18.96 47.63
N SER A 37 -17.19 -20.18 47.40
CA SER A 37 -16.54 -21.00 48.44
C SER A 37 -15.46 -21.90 47.82
N LYS A 38 -14.30 -21.93 48.47
CA LYS A 38 -13.20 -22.89 48.35
C LYS A 38 -12.98 -23.48 49.76
N PRO A 39 -12.16 -24.53 49.98
CA PRO A 39 -11.48 -25.44 49.04
C PRO A 39 -11.62 -26.93 49.45
N SER A 40 -11.19 -27.86 48.59
CA SER A 40 -10.54 -29.09 49.07
C SER A 40 -9.63 -29.69 48.00
N SER A 41 -8.63 -30.39 48.52
CA SER A 41 -7.41 -30.94 47.91
C SER A 41 -7.59 -31.79 46.65
N LEU A 42 -6.57 -31.83 45.79
CA LEU A 42 -5.72 -33.01 45.54
C LEU A 42 -4.72 -32.80 44.38
N LYS A 43 -3.43 -32.95 44.73
CA LYS A 43 -2.27 -33.48 43.98
C LYS A 43 -1.83 -32.84 42.64
N LEU A 44 -0.73 -32.09 42.76
CA LEU A 44 0.26 -31.77 41.72
C LEU A 44 0.93 -33.04 41.15
N LYS A 45 1.12 -33.10 39.81
CA LYS A 45 2.28 -33.69 39.12
C LYS A 45 2.55 -32.95 37.78
N PRO A 46 3.81 -32.95 37.29
CA PRO A 46 4.38 -31.81 36.58
C PRO A 46 4.26 -31.88 35.05
N CYS A 47 4.31 -30.67 34.48
CA CYS A 47 4.29 -30.32 33.07
C CYS A 47 5.55 -30.81 32.33
N TYR A 48 5.36 -31.48 31.20
CA TYR A 48 6.34 -31.50 30.11
C TYR A 48 5.61 -31.05 28.83
N SER A 49 5.51 -29.73 28.65
CA SER A 49 5.03 -29.13 27.41
C SER A 49 6.24 -28.96 26.48
N THR A 50 6.40 -29.90 25.55
CA THR A 50 7.32 -29.76 24.42
C THR A 50 6.79 -28.66 23.50
N HIS A 51 7.38 -27.48 23.56
CA HIS A 51 7.15 -26.43 22.58
C HIS A 51 7.80 -26.82 21.25
N TYR A 52 7.02 -27.46 20.39
CA TYR A 52 7.36 -27.57 18.98
C TYR A 52 7.16 -26.18 18.34
N TYR A 53 8.26 -25.52 18.02
CA TYR A 53 8.26 -24.33 17.17
C TYR A 53 7.76 -24.73 15.79
N HIS A 54 6.49 -24.45 15.51
CA HIS A 54 5.91 -24.58 14.19
C HIS A 54 6.48 -23.44 13.32
N HIS A 55 7.62 -23.69 12.68
CA HIS A 55 8.17 -22.82 11.66
C HIS A 55 7.24 -22.84 10.44
N SER A 56 6.27 -21.92 10.39
CA SER A 56 5.42 -21.72 9.22
C SER A 56 6.25 -21.08 8.11
N SER A 57 7.01 -21.88 7.37
CA SER A 57 7.49 -21.47 6.06
C SER A 57 6.25 -21.28 5.18
N ILE A 58 5.99 -20.06 4.75
CA ILE A 58 4.99 -19.75 3.74
C ILE A 58 5.46 -20.43 2.45
N ARG A 59 5.02 -21.67 2.22
CA ARG A 59 5.01 -22.26 0.89
C ARG A 59 3.67 -21.89 0.28
N MET A 60 3.69 -20.91 -0.61
CA MET A 60 2.59 -20.69 -1.55
C MET A 60 2.64 -21.87 -2.51
N SER A 61 1.93 -22.96 -2.17
CA SER A 61 1.75 -24.09 -3.08
C SER A 61 0.88 -23.60 -4.24
N ALA A 62 1.48 -23.55 -5.42
CA ALA A 62 0.86 -23.16 -6.69
C ALA A 62 -0.01 -24.27 -7.28
N ASP A 63 -0.82 -24.95 -6.45
CA ASP A 63 -1.64 -26.05 -6.94
C ASP A 63 -2.98 -26.15 -6.18
N ASN A 64 -4.04 -26.04 -6.97
CA ASN A 64 -5.49 -26.10 -6.71
C ASN A 64 -6.23 -24.77 -6.83
N GLU A 65 -7.14 -24.77 -7.82
CA GLU A 65 -8.22 -23.83 -8.10
C GLU A 65 -8.36 -22.71 -7.05
N ASP A 66 -7.80 -21.56 -7.40
CA ASP A 66 -7.78 -20.33 -6.62
C ASP A 66 -9.22 -19.82 -6.43
N ASP A 67 -9.95 -20.33 -5.42
CA ASP A 67 -11.22 -19.73 -5.00
C ASP A 67 -10.94 -18.28 -4.55
N PRO A 68 -11.52 -17.26 -5.22
CA PRO A 68 -11.30 -15.86 -4.86
C PRO A 68 -11.64 -15.58 -3.39
N ALA A 69 -12.58 -16.34 -2.80
CA ALA A 69 -12.91 -16.22 -1.39
C ALA A 69 -11.77 -16.67 -0.47
N LYS A 70 -11.04 -17.72 -0.84
CA LYS A 70 -9.86 -18.19 -0.11
C LYS A 70 -8.73 -17.16 -0.17
N GLN A 71 -8.46 -16.62 -1.36
CA GLN A 71 -7.46 -15.55 -1.52
C GLN A 71 -7.83 -14.31 -0.70
N MET A 72 -9.09 -13.89 -0.72
CA MET A 72 -9.55 -12.75 0.09
C MET A 72 -9.37 -13.01 1.60
N LYS A 73 -9.64 -14.23 2.07
CA LYS A 73 -9.42 -14.62 3.47
C LYS A 73 -7.93 -14.57 3.84
N GLU A 74 -7.05 -15.05 2.98
CA GLU A 74 -5.60 -15.03 3.18
C GLU A 74 -5.05 -13.60 3.20
N MET A 75 -5.48 -12.73 2.28
CA MET A 75 -5.12 -11.32 2.25
C MET A 75 -5.56 -10.60 3.53
N ASN A 76 -6.78 -10.87 4.00
CA ASN A 76 -7.29 -10.31 5.26
C ASN A 76 -6.52 -10.83 6.47
N ALA A 77 -6.11 -12.10 6.48
CA ALA A 77 -5.27 -12.65 7.53
C ALA A 77 -3.88 -12.00 7.53
N ALA A 78 -3.26 -11.83 6.35
CA ALA A 78 -1.97 -11.16 6.21
C ALA A 78 -2.04 -9.71 6.70
N ARG A 79 -3.08 -8.96 6.31
CA ARG A 79 -3.30 -7.59 6.79
C ARG A 79 -3.39 -7.51 8.30
N LYS A 80 -4.14 -8.41 8.95
CA LYS A 80 -4.22 -8.48 10.42
C LYS A 80 -2.88 -8.79 11.06
N ARG A 81 -2.05 -9.66 10.46
CA ARG A 81 -0.70 -9.96 10.93
C ARG A 81 0.19 -8.72 10.87
N TRP A 82 0.15 -7.97 9.77
CA TRP A 82 0.95 -6.76 9.63
C TRP A 82 0.48 -5.63 10.55
N GLU A 83 -0.83 -5.45 10.72
CA GLU A 83 -1.39 -4.53 11.70
C GLU A 83 -0.94 -4.91 13.14
N ALA A 84 -0.80 -6.20 13.45
CA ALA A 84 -0.24 -6.65 14.72
C ALA A 84 1.24 -6.28 14.87
N LEU A 85 2.06 -6.37 13.81
CA LEU A 85 3.48 -5.95 13.87
C LEU A 85 3.62 -4.46 14.19
N ILE A 86 2.75 -3.63 13.62
CA ILE A 86 2.70 -2.18 13.91
C ILE A 86 2.24 -1.96 15.35
N ARG A 87 1.16 -2.65 15.78
CA ARG A 87 0.61 -2.53 17.13
C ARG A 87 1.59 -2.99 18.22
N GLU A 88 2.40 -3.99 17.92
CA GLU A 88 3.45 -4.50 18.80
C GLU A 88 4.73 -3.66 18.75
N GLU A 89 4.74 -2.56 17.99
CA GLU A 89 5.87 -1.63 17.81
C GLU A 89 7.16 -2.31 17.31
N LYS A 90 7.04 -3.49 16.70
CA LYS A 90 8.15 -4.20 16.04
C LYS A 90 8.63 -3.45 14.80
N VAL A 91 7.71 -2.72 14.18
CA VAL A 91 7.96 -1.85 13.04
C VAL A 91 7.48 -0.46 13.41
N LYS A 92 8.37 0.51 13.38
CA LYS A 92 8.07 1.91 13.70
C LYS A 92 7.43 2.59 12.49
N VAL A 93 6.32 3.27 12.71
CA VAL A 93 5.62 4.01 11.64
C VAL A 93 6.29 5.36 11.46
N LEU A 94 6.57 5.74 10.21
CA LEU A 94 7.03 7.06 9.82
C LEU A 94 6.11 7.63 8.74
N THR A 95 5.84 8.93 8.81
CA THR A 95 5.27 9.67 7.69
C THR A 95 6.34 9.88 6.60
N PRO A 96 5.97 10.09 5.33
CA PRO A 96 6.94 10.38 4.26
C PRO A 96 7.87 11.55 4.58
N ARG A 97 7.34 12.61 5.20
CA ARG A 97 8.09 13.78 5.65
C ARG A 97 9.09 13.45 6.75
N GLU A 98 8.67 12.68 7.77
CA GLU A 98 9.59 12.21 8.82
C GLU A 98 10.67 11.28 8.27
N ALA A 99 10.32 10.45 7.29
CA ALA A 99 11.29 9.59 6.60
C ALA A 99 12.32 10.43 5.85
N GLY A 100 11.91 11.50 5.17
CA GLY A 100 12.82 12.46 4.53
C GLY A 100 13.80 13.10 5.51
N TYR A 101 13.29 13.60 6.65
CA TYR A 101 14.16 14.12 7.71
C TYR A 101 15.10 13.06 8.27
N ALA A 102 14.64 11.82 8.43
CA ALA A 102 15.47 10.73 8.94
C ALA A 102 16.60 10.33 7.98
N ILE A 103 16.37 10.41 6.67
CA ILE A 103 17.39 10.16 5.64
C ILE A 103 18.45 11.29 5.69
N GLN A 104 18.01 12.55 5.75
CA GLN A 104 18.90 13.71 5.71
C GLN A 104 19.69 13.92 7.02
N LEU A 105 19.05 13.75 8.18
CA LEU A 105 19.64 14.07 9.48
C LEU A 105 20.34 12.88 10.13
N SER A 106 19.74 11.70 10.06
CA SER A 106 20.22 10.50 10.77
C SER A 106 20.92 9.49 9.86
N TYR A 107 21.13 9.82 8.58
CA TYR A 107 21.76 8.96 7.57
C TYR A 107 21.16 7.54 7.53
N LYS A 108 19.86 7.42 7.84
CA LYS A 108 19.17 6.13 7.80
C LYS A 108 19.01 5.69 6.36
N THR A 109 19.19 4.40 6.13
CA THR A 109 19.10 3.89 4.76
C THR A 109 17.65 3.60 4.38
N LEU A 110 17.24 4.14 3.24
CA LEU A 110 15.96 3.82 2.63
C LEU A 110 16.11 2.60 1.70
N LEU A 111 15.35 1.55 2.00
CA LEU A 111 15.19 0.34 1.22
C LEU A 111 13.93 0.44 0.36
N ASP A 112 14.12 0.54 -0.95
CA ASP A 112 13.03 0.51 -1.91
C ASP A 112 12.76 -0.94 -2.34
N VAL A 113 11.57 -1.44 -2.00
CA VAL A 113 11.14 -2.82 -2.31
C VAL A 113 10.23 -2.92 -3.52
N ARG A 114 10.09 -1.85 -4.32
CA ARG A 114 9.27 -1.85 -5.53
C ARG A 114 9.88 -2.71 -6.65
N PRO A 115 9.04 -3.25 -7.56
CA PRO A 115 9.51 -3.95 -8.74
C PRO A 115 10.28 -3.01 -9.66
N SER A 116 11.06 -3.60 -10.56
CA SER A 116 11.92 -2.88 -11.49
C SER A 116 11.18 -1.85 -12.36
N THR A 117 9.93 -2.11 -12.74
CA THR A 117 9.09 -1.22 -13.56
C THR A 117 8.74 0.10 -12.87
N GLU A 118 8.39 0.04 -11.58
CA GLU A 118 8.07 1.23 -10.78
C GLU A 118 9.33 2.00 -10.41
N HIS A 119 10.41 1.29 -10.06
CA HIS A 119 11.69 1.91 -9.69
C HIS A 119 12.29 2.70 -10.87
N LYS A 120 12.23 2.19 -12.11
CA LYS A 120 12.75 2.89 -13.30
C LYS A 120 12.08 4.25 -13.56
N LYS A 121 10.85 4.46 -13.09
CA LYS A 121 10.10 5.71 -13.30
C LYS A 121 10.52 6.82 -12.34
N ALA A 122 10.76 6.47 -11.08
CA ALA A 122 11.16 7.39 -10.03
C ALA A 122 11.78 6.60 -8.88
N TRP A 123 12.84 7.10 -8.27
CA TRP A 123 13.44 6.55 -7.05
C TRP A 123 13.92 7.68 -6.13
N VAL A 124 14.12 7.35 -4.86
CA VAL A 124 14.62 8.34 -3.88
C VAL A 124 16.13 8.37 -3.96
N LYS A 125 16.72 9.56 -3.95
CA LYS A 125 18.16 9.75 -3.99
C LYS A 125 18.83 9.09 -2.79
N GLY A 126 19.88 8.32 -3.04
CA GLY A 126 20.59 7.58 -1.99
C GLY A 126 19.83 6.37 -1.43
N SER A 127 18.68 6.01 -2.00
CA SER A 127 17.99 4.77 -1.65
C SER A 127 18.67 3.54 -2.25
N THR A 128 18.54 2.41 -1.56
CA THR A 128 18.99 1.12 -2.07
C THR A 128 17.79 0.33 -2.58
N TRP A 129 17.83 -0.02 -3.85
CA TRP A 129 16.81 -0.84 -4.48
C TRP A 129 17.08 -2.34 -4.29
N ILE A 130 16.11 -3.03 -3.69
CA ILE A 130 16.05 -4.50 -3.61
C ILE A 130 14.57 -4.91 -3.70
N PRO A 131 14.10 -5.42 -4.84
CA PRO A 131 12.71 -5.79 -5.02
C PRO A 131 12.35 -7.02 -4.19
N ILE A 132 11.19 -6.98 -3.52
CA ILE A 132 10.56 -8.18 -2.92
C ILE A 132 9.78 -8.99 -3.96
N PHE A 133 9.18 -8.28 -4.91
CA PHE A 133 8.55 -8.86 -6.07
C PHE A 133 9.16 -8.26 -7.33
N ASP A 134 9.41 -9.09 -8.33
CA ASP A 134 9.87 -8.63 -9.64
C ASP A 134 8.99 -9.19 -10.75
N VAL A 135 9.16 -8.66 -11.95
CA VAL A 135 8.38 -9.08 -13.12
C VAL A 135 8.75 -10.52 -13.47
N ASP A 136 7.73 -11.36 -13.60
CA ASP A 136 7.92 -12.72 -14.09
C ASP A 136 8.24 -12.69 -15.59
N ASP A 137 9.51 -12.79 -15.94
CA ASP A 137 9.92 -13.03 -17.34
C ASP A 137 9.93 -14.52 -17.71
N LYS A 138 9.72 -15.40 -16.72
CA LYS A 138 9.66 -16.85 -16.94
C LYS A 138 8.34 -17.20 -17.66
N LEU A 139 8.48 -17.75 -18.86
CA LEU A 139 7.38 -18.30 -19.66
C LEU A 139 7.16 -19.76 -19.29
N ASP A 140 6.73 -20.01 -18.04
CA ASP A 140 6.26 -21.34 -17.67
C ASP A 140 4.84 -21.55 -18.21
N ALA A 141 4.58 -22.67 -18.89
CA ALA A 141 3.35 -22.89 -19.65
C ALA A 141 2.08 -22.75 -18.78
N GLY A 142 2.16 -23.09 -17.49
CA GLY A 142 1.07 -22.89 -16.53
C GLY A 142 0.90 -21.44 -16.05
N THR A 143 1.95 -20.63 -16.08
CA THR A 143 1.91 -19.22 -15.67
C THR A 143 1.46 -18.30 -16.81
N VAL A 144 1.68 -18.70 -18.06
CA VAL A 144 1.25 -17.94 -19.25
C VAL A 144 -0.27 -17.79 -19.31
N SER A 145 -1.04 -18.84 -19.00
CA SER A 145 -2.50 -18.76 -18.97
C SER A 145 -2.99 -17.77 -17.89
N LYS A 146 -2.35 -17.78 -16.72
CA LYS A 146 -2.64 -16.84 -15.62
C LYS A 146 -2.31 -15.40 -16.01
N LYS A 147 -1.14 -15.16 -16.62
CA LYS A 147 -0.77 -13.84 -17.17
C LYS A 147 -1.77 -13.32 -18.21
N ILE A 148 -2.24 -14.18 -19.11
CA ILE A 148 -3.25 -13.81 -20.11
C ILE A 148 -4.58 -13.49 -19.43
N THR A 149 -4.99 -14.31 -18.46
CA THR A 149 -6.23 -14.11 -17.71
C THR A 149 -6.18 -12.80 -16.91
N ASP A 150 -5.09 -12.55 -16.19
CA ASP A 150 -4.87 -11.31 -15.44
C ASP A 150 -4.87 -10.09 -16.37
N PHE A 151 -4.23 -10.20 -17.55
CA PHE A 151 -4.26 -9.16 -18.57
C PHE A 151 -5.68 -8.87 -19.07
N MET A 152 -6.45 -9.91 -19.42
CA MET A 152 -7.84 -9.79 -19.89
C MET A 152 -8.78 -9.25 -18.81
N MET A 153 -8.60 -9.65 -17.55
CA MET A 153 -9.42 -9.21 -16.41
C MET A 153 -9.14 -7.76 -15.96
N GLY A 154 -8.22 -7.06 -16.62
CA GLY A 154 -7.96 -5.64 -16.35
C GLY A 154 -6.48 -5.27 -16.16
N GLY A 155 -5.57 -6.23 -16.29
CA GLY A 155 -4.12 -5.97 -16.30
C GLY A 155 -3.71 -5.06 -17.45
N TRP A 156 -4.36 -5.14 -18.62
CA TRP A 156 -4.09 -4.23 -19.74
C TRP A 156 -4.45 -2.76 -19.43
N TRP A 157 -5.53 -2.55 -18.66
CA TRP A 157 -6.01 -1.23 -18.29
C TRP A 157 -5.13 -0.60 -17.20
N SER A 158 -4.86 -1.35 -16.14
CA SER A 158 -4.07 -0.90 -14.99
C SER A 158 -2.57 -0.95 -15.22
N GLY A 159 -2.10 -1.73 -16.19
CA GLY A 159 -0.69 -1.95 -16.51
C GLY A 159 0.14 -2.55 -15.38
N ILE A 160 -0.50 -3.16 -14.38
CA ILE A 160 0.18 -3.81 -13.27
C ILE A 160 0.75 -5.14 -13.80
N PRO A 161 2.08 -5.31 -13.86
CA PRO A 161 2.66 -6.56 -14.34
C PRO A 161 2.33 -7.70 -13.37
N THR A 162 2.27 -8.93 -13.88
CA THR A 162 2.27 -10.12 -13.02
C THR A 162 3.61 -10.19 -12.29
N LEU A 163 3.53 -10.19 -10.96
CA LEU A 163 4.68 -10.12 -10.07
C LEU A 163 4.92 -11.49 -9.41
N SER A 164 6.16 -11.99 -9.47
CA SER A 164 6.58 -13.11 -8.62
C SER A 164 7.42 -12.65 -7.46
N TYR A 165 7.43 -13.50 -6.44
CA TYR A 165 8.23 -13.33 -5.25
C TYR A 165 9.70 -13.70 -5.48
N ASP A 166 10.61 -12.83 -5.08
CA ASP A 166 12.05 -13.10 -5.12
C ASP A 166 12.52 -13.81 -3.83
N ASN A 167 12.79 -15.11 -3.95
CA ASN A 167 13.32 -15.92 -2.84
C ASN A 167 14.72 -15.46 -2.36
N GLN A 168 15.44 -14.65 -3.15
CA GLN A 168 16.78 -14.15 -2.81
C GLN A 168 16.75 -12.78 -2.13
N PHE A 169 15.57 -12.23 -1.83
CA PHE A 169 15.41 -10.90 -1.22
C PHE A 169 16.27 -10.75 0.05
N ILE A 170 16.13 -11.64 1.03
CA ILE A 170 16.86 -11.57 2.30
C ILE A 170 18.37 -11.69 2.09
N SER A 171 18.83 -12.59 1.23
CA SER A 171 20.26 -12.75 0.93
C SER A 171 20.86 -11.49 0.30
N LYS A 172 20.10 -10.77 -0.55
CA LYS A 172 20.53 -9.50 -1.14
C LYS A 172 20.61 -8.39 -0.09
N VAL A 173 19.69 -8.36 0.87
CA VAL A 173 19.69 -7.39 1.98
C VAL A 173 20.84 -7.66 2.93
N GLU A 174 21.02 -8.90 3.38
CA GLU A 174 22.09 -9.29 4.31
C GLU A 174 23.49 -9.02 3.74
N LYS A 175 23.67 -9.15 2.42
CA LYS A 175 24.94 -8.81 1.75
C LYS A 175 25.26 -7.31 1.80
N LYS A 176 24.25 -6.44 1.80
CA LYS A 176 24.43 -4.98 1.77
C LYS A 176 24.39 -4.35 3.16
N PHE A 177 23.62 -4.90 4.09
CA PHE A 177 23.31 -4.26 5.36
C PHE A 177 23.53 -5.20 6.55
N PRO A 178 24.31 -4.78 7.56
CA PRO A 178 24.38 -5.50 8.82
C PRO A 178 23.04 -5.40 9.56
N LYS A 179 22.78 -6.37 10.45
CA LYS A 179 21.47 -6.55 11.12
C LYS A 179 21.09 -5.43 12.09
N ASP A 180 22.08 -4.66 12.55
CA ASP A 180 21.89 -3.55 13.47
C ASP A 180 21.55 -2.22 12.77
N THR A 181 21.52 -2.20 11.43
CA THR A 181 21.24 -0.99 10.65
C THR A 181 19.79 -0.54 10.80
N ASP A 182 19.59 0.76 10.94
CA ASP A 182 18.28 1.40 10.84
C ASP A 182 17.81 1.41 9.37
N LEU A 183 16.82 0.56 9.06
CA LEU A 183 16.29 0.43 7.71
C LEU A 183 14.89 1.02 7.62
N ILE A 184 14.73 2.01 6.74
CA ILE A 184 13.42 2.54 6.36
C ILE A 184 12.96 1.77 5.12
N VAL A 185 11.81 1.11 5.19
CA VAL A 185 11.27 0.31 4.09
C VAL A 185 10.11 1.05 3.44
N ALA A 186 10.23 1.30 2.14
CA ALA A 186 9.21 1.98 1.35
C ALA A 186 8.76 1.15 0.15
N CYS A 187 7.46 1.24 -0.15
CA CYS A 187 6.89 0.81 -1.42
C CYS A 187 5.97 1.90 -1.96
N GLN A 188 5.26 1.65 -3.07
CA GLN A 188 4.38 2.67 -3.67
C GLN A 188 3.29 3.15 -2.70
N LYS A 189 2.39 2.26 -2.27
CA LYS A 189 1.24 2.57 -1.38
C LYS A 189 1.53 2.42 0.11
N GLY A 190 2.69 1.86 0.46
CA GLY A 190 3.08 1.55 1.84
C GLY A 190 2.41 0.31 2.46
N LEU A 191 1.17 -0.05 2.13
CA LEU A 191 0.48 -1.05 2.95
C LEU A 191 0.95 -2.49 2.76
N SER A 192 1.05 -2.99 1.53
CA SER A 192 1.24 -4.44 1.29
C SER A 192 2.71 -4.86 1.21
N ARG A 193 3.43 -4.29 0.25
CA ARG A 193 4.79 -4.77 -0.12
C ARG A 193 5.83 -4.45 0.95
N SER A 194 5.82 -3.23 1.47
CA SER A 194 6.78 -2.84 2.51
C SER A 194 6.52 -3.53 3.85
N LEU A 195 5.27 -3.80 4.23
CA LEU A 195 5.00 -4.56 5.46
C LEU A 195 5.35 -6.05 5.31
N ALA A 196 5.08 -6.66 4.16
CA ALA A 196 5.54 -8.02 3.86
C ALA A 196 7.08 -8.12 3.90
N ALA A 197 7.79 -7.11 3.39
CA ALA A 197 9.24 -7.04 3.48
C ALA A 197 9.71 -6.87 4.94
N CYS A 198 9.08 -5.98 5.72
CA CYS A 198 9.39 -5.80 7.14
C CYS A 198 9.19 -7.10 7.94
N GLU A 199 8.13 -7.87 7.66
CA GLU A 199 7.88 -9.16 8.30
C GLU A 199 9.03 -10.14 8.07
N GLN A 200 9.52 -10.25 6.83
CA GLN A 200 10.64 -11.13 6.52
C GLN A 200 11.97 -10.64 7.10
N LEU A 201 12.22 -9.33 7.06
CA LEU A 201 13.41 -8.73 7.66
C LEU A 201 13.42 -8.95 9.18
N TYR A 202 12.26 -8.81 9.82
CA TYR A 202 12.11 -9.09 11.24
C TYR A 202 12.38 -10.57 11.55
N ALA A 203 11.89 -11.48 10.71
CA ALA A 203 12.18 -12.91 10.82
C ALA A 203 13.67 -13.23 10.61
N ALA A 204 14.38 -12.49 9.75
CA ALA A 204 15.82 -12.61 9.51
C ALA A 204 16.69 -11.99 10.64
N GLY A 205 16.08 -11.30 11.61
CA GLY A 205 16.73 -10.77 12.80
C GLY A 205 16.95 -9.26 12.80
N TYR A 206 16.46 -8.52 11.80
CA TYR A 206 16.50 -7.06 11.80
C TYR A 206 15.50 -6.49 12.81
N ARG A 207 15.98 -5.64 13.73
CA ARG A 207 15.15 -5.07 14.81
C ARG A 207 14.77 -3.61 14.58
N ASN A 208 15.62 -2.86 13.87
CA ASN A 208 15.41 -1.43 13.63
C ASN A 208 14.74 -1.19 12.29
N LEU A 209 13.46 -1.57 12.19
CA LEU A 209 12.67 -1.43 10.99
C LEU A 209 11.70 -0.26 11.11
N PHE A 210 11.73 0.60 10.10
CA PHE A 210 10.84 1.74 9.98
C PHE A 210 10.01 1.58 8.70
N TRP A 211 8.71 1.78 8.80
CA TRP A 211 7.78 1.65 7.69
C TRP A 211 7.19 3.00 7.33
N VAL A 212 7.23 3.35 6.04
CA VAL A 212 6.65 4.60 5.55
C VAL A 212 5.15 4.43 5.32
N GLN A 213 4.34 5.12 6.13
CA GLN A 213 2.89 5.15 6.01
C GLN A 213 2.48 5.80 4.68
N GLY A 214 1.61 5.12 3.93
CA GLY A 214 1.18 5.58 2.61
C GLY A 214 2.23 5.43 1.50
N GLY A 215 3.45 5.00 1.84
CA GLY A 215 4.53 4.76 0.88
C GLY A 215 5.00 6.03 0.17
N LEU A 216 5.65 5.85 -0.98
CA LEU A 216 6.17 6.94 -1.82
C LEU A 216 5.04 7.72 -2.52
N GLU A 217 3.86 7.12 -2.67
CA GLU A 217 2.68 7.76 -3.25
C GLU A 217 2.12 8.88 -2.36
N ALA A 218 2.26 8.75 -1.04
CA ALA A 218 1.86 9.78 -0.09
C ALA A 218 2.88 10.91 0.06
N ALA A 219 4.12 10.72 -0.42
CA ALA A 219 5.16 11.75 -0.34
C ALA A 219 4.86 12.94 -1.26
N GLU A 220 5.10 14.15 -0.76
CA GLU A 220 5.18 15.33 -1.61
C GLU A 220 6.57 15.41 -2.27
N GLU A 221 6.68 16.20 -3.35
CA GLU A 221 7.96 16.32 -4.08
C GLU A 221 9.06 16.98 -3.23
N GLU A 222 8.68 17.72 -2.20
CA GLU A 222 9.60 18.38 -1.27
C GLU A 222 10.01 17.48 -0.08
N ASP A 223 9.25 16.42 0.20
CA ASP A 223 9.51 15.56 1.37
C ASP A 223 10.70 14.61 1.13
N LEU A 224 10.90 14.19 -0.12
CA LEU A 224 11.92 13.22 -0.50
C LEU A 224 12.62 13.67 -1.79
N ASP A 225 13.96 13.69 -1.76
CA ASP A 225 14.76 14.00 -2.93
C ASP A 225 14.54 12.93 -4.01
N ARG A 226 13.95 13.35 -5.13
CA ARG A 226 13.61 12.48 -6.26
C ARG A 226 14.69 12.46 -7.31
N ASP A 227 15.05 11.25 -7.73
CA ASP A 227 15.77 10.97 -8.96
C ASP A 227 14.86 10.19 -9.91
N GLY A 228 14.73 10.65 -11.16
CA GLY A 228 13.95 9.96 -12.21
C GLY A 228 12.98 10.87 -12.96
N PRO A 229 12.46 10.42 -14.11
CA PRO A 229 11.66 11.24 -15.02
C PRO A 229 10.26 11.59 -14.47
N GLN A 230 9.60 10.68 -13.73
CA GLN A 230 8.21 10.85 -13.29
C GLN A 230 8.11 11.13 -11.78
N PRO A 231 7.09 11.85 -11.29
CA PRO A 231 6.91 12.07 -9.85
C PRO A 231 6.48 10.77 -9.15
N PHE A 232 6.77 10.65 -7.86
CA PHE A 232 6.52 9.42 -7.09
C PHE A 232 5.06 8.95 -7.14
N LYS A 233 4.11 9.90 -7.19
CA LYS A 233 2.66 9.62 -7.27
C LYS A 233 2.26 8.85 -8.51
N PHE A 234 2.97 9.02 -9.63
CA PHE A 234 2.66 8.35 -10.89
C PHE A 234 3.50 7.11 -11.15
N ALA A 235 4.57 6.88 -10.38
CA ALA A 235 5.46 5.75 -10.57
C ALA A 235 4.76 4.38 -10.44
N GLY A 236 3.66 4.30 -9.69
CA GLY A 236 2.85 3.09 -9.53
C GLY A 236 1.70 2.92 -10.52
N ILE A 237 1.46 3.90 -11.38
CA ILE A 237 0.40 3.88 -12.37
C ILE A 237 0.98 3.30 -13.66
N GLY A 238 0.22 2.48 -14.37
CA GLY A 238 0.67 1.84 -15.61
C GLY A 238 -0.42 1.69 -16.66
N GLY A 239 -0.01 1.19 -17.81
CA GLY A 239 -0.91 0.71 -18.86
C GLY A 239 -1.71 1.84 -19.53
N VAL A 240 -2.87 1.48 -20.06
CA VAL A 240 -3.75 2.43 -20.78
C VAL A 240 -4.27 3.51 -19.83
N SER A 241 -4.43 3.20 -18.55
CA SER A 241 -4.87 4.17 -17.54
C SER A 241 -3.89 5.32 -17.35
N GLU A 242 -2.57 5.05 -17.40
CA GLU A 242 -1.52 6.07 -17.36
C GLU A 242 -1.61 7.00 -18.57
N PHE A 243 -1.78 6.42 -19.77
CA PHE A 243 -1.87 7.18 -21.01
C PHE A 243 -3.12 8.06 -21.07
N LEU A 244 -4.27 7.55 -20.61
CA LEU A 244 -5.54 8.29 -20.67
C LEU A 244 -5.73 9.28 -19.52
N GLY A 245 -4.89 9.25 -18.48
CA GLY A 245 -5.05 10.14 -17.32
C GLY A 245 -6.26 9.80 -16.46
N TRP A 246 -6.72 8.54 -16.51
CA TRP A 246 -8.01 8.16 -15.95
C TRP A 246 -7.99 8.06 -14.42
N THR A 247 -6.81 7.92 -13.83
CA THR A 247 -6.66 7.72 -12.38
C THR A 247 -6.96 8.99 -11.58
N ASP A 248 -7.46 8.82 -10.35
CA ASP A 248 -7.75 9.95 -9.44
C ASP A 248 -6.54 10.84 -9.19
N GLN A 249 -5.34 10.26 -9.19
CA GLN A 249 -4.09 10.97 -8.95
C GLN A 249 -3.71 11.87 -10.12
N GLN A 250 -3.85 11.35 -11.34
CA GLN A 250 -3.60 12.13 -12.55
C GLN A 250 -4.64 13.24 -12.70
N ARG A 251 -5.91 12.97 -12.36
CA ARG A 251 -6.96 14.01 -12.34
C ARG A 251 -6.71 15.08 -11.28
N ALA A 252 -6.28 14.69 -10.09
CA ALA A 252 -5.95 15.63 -9.02
C ALA A 252 -4.75 16.53 -9.38
N ALA A 253 -3.73 15.97 -10.06
CA ALA A 253 -2.62 16.77 -10.57
C ALA A 253 -3.01 17.64 -11.76
N ALA A 254 -3.79 17.11 -12.71
CA ALA A 254 -4.32 17.87 -13.84
C ALA A 254 -5.19 19.05 -13.39
N ALA A 255 -5.93 18.90 -12.29
CA ALA A 255 -6.69 19.98 -11.69
C ALA A 255 -5.80 21.12 -11.15
N LYS A 256 -4.56 20.82 -10.75
CA LYS A 256 -3.58 21.82 -10.30
C LYS A 256 -2.85 22.49 -11.47
N GLU A 257 -2.59 21.75 -12.54
CA GLU A 257 -1.79 22.22 -13.70
C GLU A 257 -2.59 23.02 -14.75
N GLY A 258 -3.92 23.14 -14.59
CA GLY A 258 -4.75 24.07 -15.35
C GLY A 258 -5.35 23.53 -16.66
N TRP A 259 -5.83 24.43 -17.53
CA TRP A 259 -6.65 24.08 -18.70
C TRP A 259 -5.87 23.34 -19.80
N SER A 260 -4.57 23.61 -19.95
CA SER A 260 -3.69 22.95 -20.92
C SER A 260 -3.67 21.42 -20.74
N TYR A 261 -3.63 20.95 -19.50
CA TYR A 261 -3.59 19.53 -19.17
C TYR A 261 -4.91 18.82 -19.51
N ARG A 262 -6.03 19.53 -19.39
CA ARG A 262 -7.37 19.02 -19.78
C ARG A 262 -7.46 18.86 -21.30
N LEU A 263 -6.91 19.80 -22.07
CA LEU A 263 -6.89 19.72 -23.53
C LEU A 263 -6.07 18.54 -24.04
N VAL A 264 -4.94 18.22 -23.39
CA VAL A 264 -4.12 17.04 -23.74
C VAL A 264 -4.92 15.75 -23.60
N PHE A 265 -5.70 15.59 -22.52
CA PHE A 265 -6.56 14.41 -22.35
C PHE A 265 -7.72 14.37 -23.34
N SER A 266 -8.35 15.52 -23.61
CA SER A 266 -9.38 15.61 -24.65
C SER A 266 -8.82 15.23 -26.02
N ALA A 267 -7.61 15.68 -26.37
CA ALA A 267 -6.95 15.34 -27.61
C ALA A 267 -6.62 13.83 -27.69
N ARG A 268 -6.13 13.22 -26.60
CA ARG A 268 -5.89 11.77 -26.54
C ARG A 268 -7.17 10.96 -26.73
N LEU A 269 -8.28 11.39 -26.12
CA LEU A 269 -9.59 10.75 -26.31
C LEU A 269 -10.07 10.86 -27.76
N VAL A 270 -10.01 12.05 -28.35
CA VAL A 270 -10.39 12.27 -29.76
C VAL A 270 -9.51 11.42 -30.69
N GLY A 271 -8.20 11.36 -30.44
CA GLY A 271 -7.29 10.49 -31.19
C GLY A 271 -7.66 9.01 -31.09
N LEU A 272 -8.14 8.55 -29.94
CA LEU A 272 -8.59 7.16 -29.74
C LEU A 272 -9.87 6.86 -30.53
N PHE A 273 -10.82 7.82 -30.57
CA PHE A 273 -12.01 7.70 -31.42
C PHE A 273 -11.64 7.63 -32.91
N LEU A 274 -10.76 8.53 -33.38
CA LEU A 274 -10.30 8.50 -34.76
C LEU A 274 -9.59 7.20 -35.14
N LEU A 275 -8.79 6.64 -34.21
CA LEU A 275 -8.14 5.35 -34.41
C LEU A 275 -9.16 4.20 -34.49
N ALA A 276 -10.18 4.21 -33.64
CA ALA A 276 -11.24 3.20 -33.65
C ALA A 276 -12.04 3.25 -34.96
N ASP A 277 -12.39 4.45 -35.43
CA ASP A 277 -13.08 4.63 -36.71
C ASP A 277 -12.22 4.17 -37.89
N ALA A 278 -10.92 4.49 -37.88
CA ALA A 278 -9.99 4.03 -38.91
C ALA A 278 -9.84 2.49 -38.91
N LEU A 279 -9.77 1.87 -37.73
CA LEU A 279 -9.74 0.41 -37.61
C LEU A 279 -11.05 -0.24 -38.07
N PHE A 280 -12.20 0.38 -37.78
CA PHE A 280 -13.50 -0.11 -38.22
C PHE A 280 -13.62 -0.08 -39.75
N ILE A 281 -13.24 1.03 -40.38
CA ILE A 281 -13.22 1.17 -41.85
C ILE A 281 -12.23 0.17 -42.46
N GLY A 282 -11.03 0.04 -41.87
CA GLY A 282 -10.02 -0.93 -42.32
C GLY A 282 -10.50 -2.37 -42.23
N ALA A 283 -11.22 -2.74 -41.16
CA ALA A 283 -11.79 -4.08 -41.00
C ALA A 283 -12.91 -4.37 -42.02
N GLN A 284 -13.76 -3.38 -42.32
CA GLN A 284 -14.75 -3.51 -43.38
C GLN A 284 -14.10 -3.73 -44.73
N GLN A 285 -13.06 -2.96 -45.04
CA GLN A 285 -12.34 -3.07 -46.31
C GLN A 285 -11.58 -4.40 -46.43
N ALA A 286 -10.95 -4.87 -45.36
CA ALA A 286 -10.32 -6.19 -45.32
C ALA A 286 -11.33 -7.34 -45.49
N THR A 287 -12.53 -7.20 -44.92
CA THR A 287 -13.62 -8.18 -45.10
C THR A 287 -14.05 -8.26 -46.56
N HIS A 288 -14.17 -7.12 -47.25
CA HIS A 288 -14.46 -7.08 -48.68
C HIS A 288 -13.36 -7.78 -49.50
N TYR A 289 -12.09 -7.49 -49.26
CA TYR A 289 -10.99 -8.16 -49.95
C TYR A 289 -10.92 -9.68 -49.70
N LEU A 290 -11.25 -10.14 -48.49
CA LEU A 290 -11.30 -11.57 -48.18
C LEU A 290 -12.48 -12.29 -48.86
N GLN A 291 -13.59 -11.58 -49.11
CA GLN A 291 -14.72 -12.12 -49.88
C GLN A 291 -14.35 -12.25 -51.37
N ASP A 292 -13.64 -11.26 -51.92
CA ASP A 292 -13.18 -11.28 -53.31
C ASP A 292 -12.13 -12.37 -53.58
N LEU A 293 -11.28 -12.71 -52.60
CA LEU A 293 -10.31 -13.82 -52.71
C LEU A 293 -10.93 -15.22 -52.55
N ARG A 294 -12.16 -15.30 -52.01
CA ARG A 294 -12.88 -16.55 -51.76
C ARG A 294 -13.84 -16.92 -52.90
N SER A 295 -14.12 -15.97 -53.80
CA SER A 295 -14.90 -16.18 -55.02
C SER A 295 -14.01 -16.57 -56.19
#